data_AF-B4H4M1-F1
#
_entry.id   AF-B4H4M1-F1
#
_cell.length_a   1.000
_cell.length_b   1.000
_cell.length_c   1.000
_cell.angle_alpha   90.00
_cell.angle_beta   90.00
_cell.angle_gamma   90.00
#
_symmetry.space_group_name_H-M   'P 1'
#
loop_
_entity.id
_entity.type
_entity.pdbx_description
1 polymer ?
#
loop_
_entity_poly.entity_id
_entity_poly.type
_entity_poly.pdbx_seq_one_letter_code
_entity_poly.pdbx_strand_id
1 'polypeptide(L)'
;MSSGKILPRRQAVPVLYTRGTHYEVGFDMGRTFGSMIKNFLLLSKPLIETYLPLYQSPKGKQIYNETLESVKDSFPQYIRELEGVADGAEVEFHKVRIAYR
;
A
#
# COMPACT_ATOMS: atom_id res chain seq x y z
N MET A 1 -14.99 30.81 -13.38
CA MET A 1 -14.54 29.61 -12.66
C MET A 1 -15.26 28.42 -13.26
N SER A 2 -14.58 27.57 -14.04
CA SER A 2 -15.23 26.41 -14.67
C SER A 2 -15.55 25.37 -13.59
N SER A 3 -16.84 25.11 -13.37
CA SER A 3 -17.32 23.99 -12.58
C SER A 3 -16.96 22.70 -13.33
N GLY A 4 -15.81 22.11 -12.97
CA GLY A 4 -15.39 20.83 -13.54
C GLY A 4 -16.40 19.75 -13.18
N LYS A 5 -17.10 19.21 -14.17
CA LYS A 5 -17.99 18.05 -13.99
C LYS A 5 -17.17 16.90 -13.37
N ILE A 6 -17.63 16.38 -12.24
CA ILE A 6 -17.11 15.14 -11.66
C ILE A 6 -17.45 14.01 -12.64
N LEU A 7 -16.42 13.39 -13.21
CA LEU A 7 -16.59 12.26 -14.13
C LEU A 7 -16.88 10.97 -13.32
N PRO A 8 -17.82 10.13 -13.77
CA PRO A 8 -18.09 8.86 -13.11
C PRO A 8 -16.88 7.91 -13.22
N ARG A 9 -16.78 6.96 -12.28
CA ARG A 9 -15.71 5.94 -12.28
C ARG A 9 -15.71 5.18 -13.61
N ARG A 10 -14.56 5.13 -14.28
CA ARG A 10 -14.40 4.34 -15.52
C ARG A 10 -14.67 2.87 -15.23
N GLN A 11 -15.46 2.24 -16.11
CA GLN A 11 -15.63 0.79 -16.17
C GLN A 11 -14.51 0.17 -17.02
N ALA A 12 -13.27 0.30 -16.54
CA ALA A 12 -12.09 -0.27 -17.18
C ALA A 12 -11.08 -0.70 -16.12
N VAL A 13 -10.39 -1.81 -16.38
CA VAL A 13 -9.27 -2.26 -15.54
C VAL A 13 -7.99 -1.65 -16.09
N PRO A 14 -7.27 -0.82 -15.33
CA PRO A 14 -6.00 -0.28 -15.78
C PRO A 14 -4.94 -1.39 -15.79
N VAL A 15 -4.09 -1.40 -16.82
CA VAL A 15 -2.99 -2.36 -16.98
C VAL A 15 -1.68 -1.60 -17.02
N LEU A 16 -0.71 -2.03 -16.21
CA LEU A 16 0.65 -1.53 -16.21
C LEU A 16 1.59 -2.65 -16.67
N TYR A 17 2.47 -2.34 -17.61
CA TYR A 17 3.57 -3.21 -18.01
C TYR A 17 4.88 -2.62 -17.47
N THR A 18 5.55 -3.33 -16.57
CA THR A 18 6.82 -2.91 -15.97
C THR A 18 7.74 -4.13 -15.81
N ARG A 19 9.05 -3.88 -15.70
CA ARG A 19 10.12 -4.86 -15.51
C ARG A 19 11.25 -4.22 -14.71
N GLY A 20 11.99 -5.03 -13.97
CA GLY A 20 13.13 -4.59 -13.19
C GLY A 20 13.30 -5.48 -11.96
N THR A 21 13.97 -4.95 -10.95
CA THR A 21 14.01 -5.51 -9.60
C THR A 21 12.62 -5.46 -8.96
N HIS A 22 12.41 -6.25 -7.90
CA HIS A 22 11.17 -6.23 -7.11
C HIS A 22 10.79 -4.83 -6.64
N TYR A 23 11.79 -4.04 -6.23
CA TYR A 23 11.55 -2.66 -5.82
C TYR A 23 11.11 -1.77 -6.97
N GLU A 24 11.75 -1.84 -8.14
CA GLU A 24 11.39 -1.01 -9.31
C GLU A 24 9.98 -1.33 -9.80
N VAL A 25 9.63 -2.63 -9.87
CA VAL A 25 8.26 -3.06 -10.20
C VAL A 25 7.25 -2.49 -9.21
N GLY A 26 7.55 -2.61 -7.90
CA GLY A 26 6.72 -2.02 -6.85
C GLY A 26 6.60 -0.50 -6.97
N PHE A 27 7.71 0.20 -7.23
CA PHE A 27 7.75 1.65 -7.37
C PHE A 27 6.90 2.14 -8.55
N ASP A 28 6.99 1.48 -9.70
CA ASP A 28 6.17 1.80 -10.87
C ASP A 28 4.68 1.56 -10.59
N MET A 29 4.34 0.49 -9.88
CA MET A 29 2.96 0.24 -9.42
C MET A 29 2.47 1.34 -8.49
N GLY A 30 3.26 1.68 -7.47
CA GLY A 30 2.95 2.74 -6.51
C GLY A 30 2.76 4.09 -7.20
N ARG A 31 3.66 4.45 -8.11
CA ARG A 31 3.61 5.71 -8.86
C ARG A 31 2.41 5.79 -9.80
N THR A 32 2.13 4.72 -10.52
CA THR A 32 1.04 4.67 -11.51
C THR A 32 -0.33 4.65 -10.85
N PHE A 33 -0.46 3.90 -9.74
CA PHE A 33 -1.74 3.66 -9.06
C PHE A 33 -1.88 4.39 -7.73
N GLY A 34 -0.97 5.32 -7.43
CA GLY A 34 -0.86 5.98 -6.12
C GLY A 34 -2.16 6.66 -5.67
N SER A 35 -2.91 7.29 -6.58
CA SER A 35 -4.21 7.89 -6.24
C SER A 35 -5.24 6.84 -5.79
N MET A 36 -5.25 5.66 -6.43
CA MET A 36 -6.13 4.56 -6.05
C MET A 36 -5.70 3.92 -4.72
N ILE A 37 -4.38 3.75 -4.51
CA ILE A 37 -3.81 3.24 -3.26
C ILE A 37 -4.15 4.19 -2.10
N LYS A 38 -3.84 5.49 -2.23
CA LYS A 38 -4.16 6.52 -1.24
C LYS A 38 -5.67 6.52 -0.94
N ASN A 39 -6.52 6.49 -1.95
CA ASN A 39 -7.97 6.44 -1.76
C ASN A 39 -8.43 5.15 -1.05
N PHE A 40 -7.86 3.99 -1.38
CA PHE A 40 -8.15 2.75 -0.67
C PHE A 40 -7.76 2.84 0.81
N LEU A 41 -6.56 3.34 1.12
CA LEU A 41 -6.10 3.50 2.50
C LEU A 41 -6.99 4.46 3.30
N LEU A 42 -7.57 5.49 2.66
CA LEU A 42 -8.50 6.45 3.27
C LEU A 42 -9.93 5.91 3.44
N LEU A 43 -10.35 4.94 2.64
CA LEU A 43 -11.73 4.42 2.66
C LEU A 43 -11.86 3.05 3.34
N SER A 44 -10.74 2.38 3.61
CA SER A 44 -10.72 1.06 4.23
C SER A 44 -11.09 1.15 5.72
N LYS A 45 -12.39 0.94 6.02
CA LYS A 45 -12.90 0.93 7.40
C LYS A 45 -12.11 0.00 8.33
N PRO A 46 -11.83 -1.26 7.97
CA PRO A 46 -11.10 -2.14 8.88
C PRO A 46 -9.70 -1.59 9.18
N LEU A 47 -8.99 -1.06 8.17
CA LEU A 47 -7.67 -0.48 8.33
C LEU A 47 -7.69 0.69 9.32
N ILE A 48 -8.63 1.62 9.14
CA ILE A 48 -8.69 2.87 9.90
C ILE A 48 -9.23 2.63 11.31
N GLU A 49 -10.30 1.85 11.45
CA GLU A 49 -11.03 1.72 12.71
C GLU A 49 -10.47 0.61 13.61
N THR A 50 -9.75 -0.37 13.06
CA THR A 50 -9.24 -1.51 13.83
C THR A 50 -7.72 -1.63 13.76
N TYR A 51 -7.15 -1.75 12.57
CA TYR A 51 -5.77 -2.21 12.46
C TYR A 51 -4.72 -1.14 12.74
N LEU A 52 -4.94 0.11 12.31
CA LEU A 52 -4.05 1.22 12.66
C LEU A 52 -4.08 1.53 14.17
N PRO A 53 -5.25 1.56 14.85
CA PRO A 53 -5.29 1.65 16.31
C PRO A 53 -4.56 0.50 17.02
N LEU A 54 -4.73 -0.75 16.54
CA LEU A 54 -3.99 -1.88 17.09
C LEU A 54 -2.48 -1.72 16.91
N TYR A 55 -2.03 -1.34 15.72
CA TYR A 55 -0.61 -1.07 15.43
C TYR A 55 -0.02 0.03 16.31
N GLN A 56 -0.82 1.03 16.69
CA GLN A 56 -0.39 2.11 17.59
C GLN A 56 -0.22 1.65 19.06
N SER A 57 -0.85 0.54 19.46
CA SER A 57 -0.64 -0.03 20.79
C SER A 57 0.75 -0.68 20.90
N PRO A 58 1.39 -0.68 22.09
CA PRO A 58 2.70 -1.31 22.27
C PRO A 58 2.71 -2.79 21.85
N LYS A 59 1.69 -3.55 22.25
CA LYS A 59 1.54 -4.97 21.92
C LYS A 59 1.32 -5.19 20.41
N GLY A 60 0.47 -4.36 19.78
CA GLY A 60 0.23 -4.50 18.35
C GLY A 60 1.44 -4.10 17.49
N LYS A 61 2.20 -3.08 17.90
CA LYS A 61 3.47 -2.73 17.25
C LYS A 61 4.50 -3.86 17.36
N GLN A 62 4.60 -4.48 18.54
CA GLN A 62 5.47 -5.64 18.75
C GLN A 62 5.09 -6.79 17.80
N ILE A 63 3.81 -7.21 17.80
CA ILE A 63 3.31 -8.29 16.93
C ILE A 63 3.55 -7.97 15.44
N TYR A 64 3.33 -6.71 15.04
CA TYR A 64 3.60 -6.28 13.67
C TYR A 64 5.08 -6.45 13.31
N ASN A 65 5.99 -6.02 14.18
CA ASN A 65 7.42 -6.14 13.93
C ASN A 65 7.86 -7.60 13.87
N GLU A 66 7.41 -8.44 14.81
CA GLU A 66 7.70 -9.89 14.81
C GLU A 66 7.22 -10.57 13.51
N THR A 67 6.01 -10.22 13.06
CA THR A 67 5.45 -10.72 11.80
C THR A 67 6.23 -10.20 10.60
N LEU A 68 6.65 -8.94 10.62
CA LEU A 68 7.44 -8.34 9.55
C LEU A 68 8.79 -9.03 9.39
N GLU A 69 9.51 -9.28 10.48
CA GLU A 69 10.79 -9.98 10.44
C GLU A 69 10.62 -11.42 9.93
N SER A 70 9.59 -12.14 10.42
CA SER A 70 9.29 -13.49 9.92
C SER A 70 9.01 -13.53 8.41
N VAL A 71 8.30 -12.53 7.88
CA VAL A 71 8.01 -12.43 6.44
C VAL A 71 9.24 -11.97 5.65
N LYS A 72 10.09 -11.09 6.20
CA LYS A 72 11.35 -10.70 5.56
C LYS A 72 12.28 -11.90 5.38
N ASP A 73 12.35 -12.78 6.37
CA ASP A 73 13.19 -13.99 6.30
C ASP A 73 12.65 -14.99 5.27
N SER A 74 11.32 -15.12 5.20
CA SER A 74 10.66 -16.11 4.34
C SER A 74 10.50 -15.62 2.89
N PHE A 75 10.21 -14.33 2.70
CA PHE A 75 9.83 -13.71 1.42
C PHE A 75 10.43 -12.31 1.26
N PRO A 76 11.77 -12.17 1.28
CA PRO A 76 12.44 -10.87 1.22
C PRO A 76 12.09 -10.06 -0.04
N GLN A 77 11.87 -10.73 -1.17
CA GLN A 77 11.47 -10.12 -2.43
C GLN A 77 10.10 -9.45 -2.35
N TYR A 78 9.15 -10.05 -1.62
CA TYR A 78 7.80 -9.51 -1.47
C TYR A 78 7.84 -8.23 -0.63
N ILE A 79 8.65 -8.20 0.43
CA ILE A 79 8.85 -7.01 1.24
C ILE A 79 9.48 -5.89 0.41
N ARG A 80 10.51 -6.19 -0.40
CA ARG A 80 11.11 -5.18 -1.30
C ARG A 80 10.12 -4.61 -2.31
N GLU A 81 9.22 -5.44 -2.84
CA GLU A 81 8.17 -4.98 -3.74
C GLU A 81 7.18 -4.05 -3.01
N LEU A 82 6.71 -4.43 -1.82
CA LEU A 82 5.81 -3.60 -1.02
C LEU A 82 6.44 -2.26 -0.60
N GLU A 83 7.74 -2.25 -0.30
CA GLU A 83 8.50 -1.01 -0.05
C GLU A 83 8.49 -0.10 -1.28
N GLY A 84 8.75 -0.66 -2.47
CA GLY A 84 8.61 0.07 -3.74
C GLY A 84 7.21 0.64 -3.93
N VAL A 85 6.16 -0.15 -3.68
CA VAL A 85 4.76 0.30 -3.78
C VAL A 85 4.49 1.47 -2.84
N ALA A 86 4.95 1.39 -1.60
CA ALA A 86 4.75 2.44 -0.60
C ALA A 86 5.48 3.74 -1.00
N ASP A 87 6.73 3.65 -1.43
CA ASP A 87 7.53 4.78 -1.85
C ASP A 87 6.96 5.44 -3.11
N GLY A 88 6.64 4.64 -4.14
CA GLY A 88 6.05 5.13 -5.38
C GLY A 88 4.68 5.77 -5.18
N ALA A 89 3.89 5.24 -4.24
CA ALA A 89 2.60 5.82 -3.87
C ALA A 89 2.71 6.92 -2.81
N GLU A 90 3.91 7.27 -2.31
CA GLU A 90 4.14 8.27 -1.27
C GLU A 90 3.26 8.06 -0.02
N VAL A 91 3.23 6.84 0.50
CA VAL A 91 2.49 6.46 1.72
C VAL A 91 3.38 5.68 2.67
N GLU A 92 3.05 5.65 3.94
CA GLU A 92 3.86 4.93 4.91
C GLU A 92 3.79 3.41 4.68
N PHE A 93 4.96 2.75 4.60
CA PHE A 93 5.08 1.31 4.35
C PHE A 93 4.17 0.45 5.25
N HIS A 94 4.10 0.76 6.55
CA HIS A 94 3.27 -0.03 7.48
C HIS A 94 1.78 0.00 7.10
N LYS A 95 1.25 1.10 6.53
CA LYS A 95 -0.15 1.16 6.08
C LYS A 95 -0.38 0.23 4.89
N VAL A 96 0.56 0.17 3.96
CA VAL A 96 0.53 -0.76 2.82
C VAL A 96 0.67 -2.20 3.31
N ARG A 97 1.67 -2.51 4.13
CA ARG A 97 1.87 -3.87 4.67
C ARG A 97 0.68 -4.38 5.49
N ILE A 98 0.05 -3.53 6.30
CA ILE A 98 -1.15 -3.89 7.07
C ILE A 98 -2.37 -4.06 6.17
N ALA A 99 -2.49 -3.24 5.11
CA ALA A 99 -3.55 -3.39 4.12
C ALA A 99 -3.46 -4.70 3.34
N TYR A 100 -2.25 -5.18 3.05
CA TYR A 100 -1.99 -6.40 2.29
C TYR A 100 -2.10 -7.71 3.07
N ARG A 101 -2.22 -7.64 4.40
CA ARG A 101 -2.39 -8.76 5.38
C ARG A 101 -1.64 -10.04 5.05
#